data_AF-A0AAW9IL26-F1
#
_entry.id   AF-A0AAW9IL26-F1
#
_cell.length_a   1.000
_cell.length_b   1.000
_cell.length_c   1.000
_cell.angle_alpha   90.00
_cell.angle_beta   90.00
_cell.angle_gamma   90.00
#
_symmetry.space_group_name_H-M   'P 1'
#
loop_
_entity.id
_entity.type
_entity.pdbx_description
1 polymer ?
#
loop_
_entity_poly.entity_id
_entity_poly.type
_entity_poly.pdbx_seq_one_letter_code
_entity_poly.pdbx_strand_id
1 'polypeptide(L)'
;MKQKKKITAKENLRALKFLSPSMISMFILSILPIGYTIYIAFTNYNLKTMNGDWGFVGLKNFKDGLTGPLKEVFLPVFAWT
;
A
#
# COMPACT_ATOMS: atom_id res chain seq x y z
N MET A 1 -38.62 18.32 24.28
CA MET A 1 -37.87 18.07 23.03
C MET A 1 -36.40 18.41 23.26
N LYS A 2 -35.45 17.47 23.12
CA LYS A 2 -34.01 17.76 23.28
C LYS A 2 -33.49 18.42 22.00
N GLN A 3 -33.05 19.68 22.06
CA GLN A 3 -32.41 20.35 20.92
C GLN A 3 -31.11 19.61 20.55
N LYS A 4 -30.97 19.21 19.28
CA LYS A 4 -29.71 18.66 18.75
C LYS A 4 -28.68 19.78 18.71
N LYS A 5 -27.61 19.65 19.48
CA LYS A 5 -26.51 20.62 19.53
C LYS A 5 -25.82 20.68 18.16
N LYS A 6 -25.76 21.85 17.52
CA LYS A 6 -25.06 22.03 16.24
C LYS A 6 -23.55 21.95 16.50
N ILE A 7 -22.88 20.99 15.85
CA ILE A 7 -21.42 20.86 15.90
C ILE A 7 -20.80 22.05 15.18
N THR A 8 -19.86 22.72 15.84
CA THR A 8 -19.17 23.90 15.34
C THR A 8 -17.81 23.54 14.72
N ALA A 9 -17.30 24.38 13.82
CA ALA A 9 -15.99 24.16 13.19
C ALA A 9 -14.83 24.03 14.20
N LYS A 10 -14.92 24.69 15.36
CA LYS A 10 -13.94 24.55 16.45
C LYS A 10 -13.96 23.17 17.10
N GLU A 11 -15.13 22.54 17.23
CA GLU A 11 -15.27 21.18 17.75
C GLU A 11 -14.70 20.15 16.76
N ASN A 12 -14.96 20.33 15.45
CA ASN A 12 -14.34 19.51 14.40
C ASN A 12 -12.81 19.60 14.39
N LEU A 13 -12.24 20.80 14.56
CA LEU A 13 -10.78 20.96 14.61
C LEU A 13 -10.18 20.29 15.86
N ARG A 14 -10.86 20.33 17.01
CA ARG A 14 -10.42 19.63 18.22
C ARG A 14 -10.46 18.11 18.02
N ALA A 15 -11.54 17.59 17.45
CA ALA A 15 -11.67 16.17 17.11
C ALA A 15 -10.57 15.72 16.13
N LEU A 16 -10.28 16.53 15.10
CA LEU A 16 -9.25 16.23 14.13
C LEU A 16 -7.85 16.24 14.76
N LYS A 17 -7.54 17.18 15.65
CA LYS A 17 -6.26 17.19 16.38
C LYS A 17 -6.10 15.94 17.25
N PHE A 18 -7.16 15.51 17.93
CA PHE A 18 -7.15 14.29 18.73
C PHE A 18 -6.98 13.03 17.87
N LEU A 19 -7.60 12.98 16.69
CA LEU A 19 -7.56 11.83 15.79
C LEU A 19 -6.28 11.78 14.92
N SER A 20 -5.69 12.94 14.62
CA SER A 20 -4.53 13.07 13.74
C SER A 20 -3.35 12.15 14.07
N PRO A 21 -2.88 11.97 15.32
CA PRO A 21 -1.75 11.08 15.60
C PRO A 21 -2.02 9.63 15.18
N SER A 22 -3.24 9.13 15.43
CA SER A 22 -3.64 7.79 15.01
C SER A 22 -3.75 7.67 13.50
N MET A 23 -4.33 8.68 12.82
CA MET A 23 -4.43 8.69 11.36
C MET A 23 -3.05 8.75 10.68
N ILE A 24 -2.13 9.56 11.22
CA ILE A 24 -0.76 9.65 10.73
C ILE A 24 -0.06 8.30 10.92
N SER A 25 -0.22 7.67 12.07
CA SER A 25 0.34 6.34 12.33
C SER A 25 -0.20 5.29 11.35
N MET A 26 -1.52 5.23 11.14
CA MET A 26 -2.12 4.32 10.14
C MET A 26 -1.62 4.61 8.72
N PHE A 27 -1.48 5.88 8.36
CA PHE A 27 -0.96 6.25 7.05
C PHE A 27 0.49 5.77 6.84
N ILE A 28 1.36 6.03 7.82
CA ILE A 28 2.77 5.65 7.75
C ILE A 28 2.95 4.13 7.77
N LEU A 29 2.23 3.43 8.65
CA LEU A 29 2.42 2.00 8.86
C LEU A 29 1.64 1.12 7.90
N SER A 30 0.62 1.64 7.24
CA SER A 30 -0.20 0.85 6.30
C SER A 30 -0.14 1.40 4.89
N ILE A 31 -0.43 2.68 4.68
CA ILE A 31 -0.56 3.22 3.32
C ILE A 31 0.81 3.38 2.65
N LEU A 32 1.83 3.88 3.36
CA LEU A 32 3.17 4.00 2.79
C LEU A 32 3.78 2.66 2.35
N PRO A 33 3.80 1.58 3.17
CA PRO A 33 4.37 0.32 2.72
C PRO A 33 3.58 -0.28 1.55
N ILE A 34 2.25 -0.14 1.50
CA ILE A 34 1.45 -0.56 0.34
C ILE A 34 1.84 0.24 -0.91
N GLY A 35 1.99 1.56 -0.80
CA GLY A 35 2.45 2.38 -1.93
C GLY A 35 3.84 1.98 -2.41
N TYR A 36 4.74 1.65 -1.47
CA TYR A 36 6.09 1.21 -1.78
C TYR A 36 6.13 -0.17 -2.46
N THR A 37 5.30 -1.13 -2.04
CA THR A 37 5.20 -2.43 -2.72
C THR A 37 4.65 -2.29 -4.13
N ILE A 38 3.65 -1.42 -4.33
CA ILE A 38 3.15 -1.09 -5.67
C ILE A 38 4.28 -0.50 -6.51
N TYR A 39 5.04 0.48 -5.99
CA TYR A 39 6.17 1.07 -6.70
C TYR A 39 7.22 0.03 -7.12
N ILE A 40 7.65 -0.84 -6.19
CA ILE A 40 8.62 -1.90 -6.47
C ILE A 40 8.09 -2.87 -7.54
N ALA A 41 6.80 -3.21 -7.52
CA ALA A 41 6.20 -4.16 -8.46
C ALA A 41 6.38 -3.74 -9.93
N PHE A 42 6.55 -2.45 -10.23
CA PHE A 42 6.82 -1.95 -11.57
C PHE A 42 8.32 -1.72 -11.89
N THR A 43 9.21 -2.02 -10.95
CA THR A 43 10.67 -1.87 -11.11
C THR A 43 11.36 -3.23 -11.11
N ASN A 44 12.54 -3.33 -11.73
CA ASN A 44 13.37 -4.55 -11.62
C ASN A 44 14.11 -4.64 -10.28
N TYR A 45 13.57 -4.09 -9.18
CA TYR A 45 14.25 -4.02 -7.90
C TYR A 45 14.36 -5.42 -7.25
N ASN A 46 15.55 -6.01 -7.32
CA ASN A 46 15.87 -7.34 -6.79
C ASN A 46 17.31 -7.34 -6.24
N LEU A 47 17.73 -8.45 -5.62
CA LEU A 47 19.06 -8.57 -4.99
C LEU A 47 20.23 -8.27 -5.95
N LYS A 48 20.05 -8.48 -7.26
CA LYS A 48 21.10 -8.24 -8.27
C LYS A 48 21.14 -6.80 -8.76
N THR A 49 20.00 -6.10 -8.74
CA THR A 49 19.85 -4.73 -9.25
C THR A 49 19.85 -3.67 -8.14
N MET A 50 19.77 -4.09 -6.87
CA MET A 50 19.76 -3.22 -5.70
C MET A 50 20.97 -2.27 -5.64
N ASN A 51 22.11 -2.66 -6.20
CA ASN A 51 23.36 -1.90 -6.16
C ASN A 51 23.56 -0.90 -7.33
N GLY A 52 22.51 -0.57 -8.08
CA GLY A 52 22.54 0.59 -8.99
C GLY A 52 21.97 0.38 -10.38
N ASP A 53 21.59 -0.84 -10.75
CA ASP A 53 21.00 -1.16 -12.06
C ASP A 53 19.48 -1.37 -11.98
N TRP A 54 18.86 -0.61 -11.07
CA TRP A 54 17.41 -0.64 -10.87
C TRP A 54 16.74 0.41 -11.77
N GLY A 55 15.58 0.07 -12.32
CA GLY A 55 14.85 0.85 -13.29
C GLY A 55 13.41 0.36 -13.44
N PHE A 56 12.59 1.19 -14.09
CA PHE A 56 11.18 0.89 -14.35
C PHE A 56 11.05 -0.14 -15.48
N VAL A 57 10.37 -1.25 -15.22
CA VAL A 57 10.15 -2.35 -16.17
C VAL A 57 8.67 -2.55 -16.52
N GLY A 58 7.80 -1.67 -16.04
CA GLY A 58 6.36 -1.72 -16.32
C GLY A 58 5.73 -3.03 -15.84
N LEU A 59 5.00 -3.70 -16.72
CA LEU A 59 4.23 -4.91 -16.39
C LEU A 59 5.05 -6.22 -16.45
N LYS A 60 6.36 -6.15 -16.69
CA LYS A 60 7.20 -7.34 -16.86
C LYS A 60 7.11 -8.29 -15.67
N ASN A 61 7.20 -7.78 -14.44
CA ASN A 61 7.14 -8.60 -13.22
C ASN A 61 5.81 -9.35 -13.07
N PHE A 62 4.69 -8.74 -13.48
CA PHE A 62 3.38 -9.37 -13.46
C PHE A 62 3.28 -10.50 -14.48
N LYS A 63 3.80 -10.27 -15.69
CA LYS A 63 3.88 -11.31 -16.73
C LYS A 63 4.77 -12.46 -16.27
N ASP A 64 5.96 -12.16 -15.76
CA ASP A 64 6.91 -13.17 -15.28
C ASP A 64 6.35 -13.96 -14.09
N GLY A 65 5.56 -13.35 -13.20
CA GLY A 65 4.86 -14.07 -12.13
C GLY A 65 3.80 -15.05 -12.63
N LEU A 66 3.10 -14.71 -13.72
CA LEU A 66 2.01 -15.54 -14.28
C LEU A 66 2.47 -16.55 -15.32
N THR A 67 3.58 -16.31 -16.02
CA THR A 67 4.07 -17.16 -17.12
C THR A 67 5.46 -17.74 -16.89
N GLY A 68 6.18 -17.22 -15.89
CA GLY A 68 7.53 -17.67 -15.57
C GLY A 68 7.56 -18.93 -14.69
N PRO A 69 8.77 -19.32 -14.25
CA PRO A 69 8.99 -20.57 -13.52
C PRO A 69 8.27 -20.64 -12.16
N LEU A 70 7.84 -19.50 -11.60
CA LEU A 70 7.08 -19.43 -10.36
C LEU A 70 5.61 -19.83 -10.52
N LYS A 71 5.09 -19.88 -11.76
CA LYS A 71 3.67 -20.16 -12.06
C LYS A 71 3.20 -21.48 -11.46
N GLU A 72 4.01 -22.52 -11.53
CA GLU A 72 3.67 -23.86 -11.05
C GLU A 72 3.48 -23.92 -9.52
N VAL A 73 4.17 -23.04 -8.79
CA VAL A 73 4.07 -22.94 -7.33
C VAL A 73 3.01 -21.92 -6.92
N PHE A 74 2.89 -20.82 -7.66
CA PHE A 74 2.03 -19.69 -7.31
C PHE A 74 0.56 -19.89 -7.69
N LEU A 75 0.26 -20.48 -8.86
CA LEU A 75 -1.13 -20.63 -9.31
C LEU A 75 -1.99 -21.57 -8.47
N PRO A 76 -1.48 -22.71 -7.94
CA PRO A 76 -2.26 -23.55 -7.03
C PRO A 76 -2.74 -22.80 -5.79
N VAL A 77 -2.03 -21.74 -5.37
CA VAL A 77 -2.44 -20.95 -4.20
C VAL A 77 -3.80 -20.30 -4.40
N PHE A 78 -4.11 -19.81 -5.60
CA PHE A 78 -5.43 -19.25 -5.88
C PHE A 78 -6.55 -20.29 -5.97
N ALA A 79 -6.21 -21.57 -6.14
CA ALA A 79 -7.20 -22.62 -6.18
C ALA A 79 -7.63 -23.07 -4.77
N TRP A 80 -6.79 -22.87 -3.75
CA TRP A 80 -7.05 -23.30 -2.38
C TRP A 80 -7.25 -22.16 -1.36
N THR A 81 -7.14 -20.89 -1.79
CA THR A 81 -7.54 -19.70 -1.00
C THR A 81 -8.88 -19.19 -1.51
#